data_AF-A0A7V8X840-F1
#
_entry.id   AF-A0A7V8X840-F1
#
_cell.length_a   1.000
_cell.length_b   1.000
_cell.length_c   1.000
_cell.angle_alpha   90.00
_cell.angle_beta   90.00
_cell.angle_gamma   90.00
#
_symmetry.space_group_name_H-M   'P 1'
#
loop_
_entity.id
_entity.type
_entity.pdbx_description
1 polymer ?
#
loop_
_entity_poly.entity_id
_entity_poly.type
_entity_poly.pdbx_seq_one_letter_code
_entity_poly.pdbx_strand_id
1 'polypeptide(L)'
;RGTLPGVAHRSLGGRRFAWGEVAWNHPAAIPTPPVPFARRVPLPSTIGVFFAAGVVGGEVGGVPWRATSLVEPVAGLRIDAWGPTIRIDAGVGLRRGTVGVTIDIHPDWWPIF
;
A
#
# COMPACT_ATOMS: atom_id res chain seq x y z
N ARG A 1 -6.61 2.59 -1.70
CA ARG A 1 -5.86 1.87 -2.76
C ARG A 1 -5.36 2.86 -3.81
N GLY A 2 -4.06 3.09 -3.96
CA GLY A 2 -3.60 4.10 -4.94
C GLY A 2 -2.10 4.41 -5.02
N THR A 3 -1.23 3.70 -4.31
CA THR A 3 0.23 3.94 -4.38
C THR A 3 0.96 2.64 -4.60
N LEU A 4 1.88 2.63 -5.57
CA LEU A 4 2.89 1.59 -5.73
C LEU A 4 4.02 1.91 -4.75
N PRO A 5 4.25 1.11 -3.69
CA PRO A 5 5.35 1.35 -2.77
C PRO A 5 6.69 1.30 -3.53
N GLY A 6 7.57 2.27 -3.32
CA GLY A 6 8.79 2.40 -4.14
C GLY A 6 8.63 3.25 -5.42
N VAL A 7 7.42 3.73 -5.70
CA VAL A 7 7.17 4.88 -6.58
C VAL A 7 6.79 6.07 -5.70
N ALA A 8 7.35 7.25 -5.98
CA ALA A 8 7.08 8.44 -5.17
C ALA A 8 5.57 8.77 -5.15
N HIS A 9 5.06 9.15 -3.97
CA HIS A 9 3.64 9.44 -3.77
C HIS A 9 3.16 10.50 -4.77
N ARG A 10 2.08 10.20 -5.51
CA ARG A 10 1.50 11.06 -6.57
C ARG A 10 2.49 11.51 -7.67
N SER A 11 3.59 10.79 -7.88
CA SER A 11 4.53 11.12 -8.96
C SER A 11 4.05 10.65 -10.34
N LEU A 12 3.18 9.64 -10.38
CA LEU A 12 2.64 9.07 -11.60
C LEU A 12 1.14 9.37 -11.77
N GLY A 13 0.74 9.77 -12.97
CA GLY A 13 -0.64 10.09 -13.31
C GLY A 13 -0.82 10.41 -14.79
N GLY A 14 -2.01 10.16 -15.31
CA GLY A 14 -2.32 10.28 -16.73
C GLY A 14 -3.75 9.86 -17.03
N ARG A 15 -4.18 10.01 -18.29
CA ARG A 15 -5.55 9.72 -18.74
C ARG A 15 -5.87 8.22 -18.76
N ARG A 16 -4.85 7.37 -18.81
CA ARG A 16 -4.98 5.91 -18.87
C ARG A 16 -4.01 5.30 -17.87
N PHE A 17 -4.44 4.28 -17.14
CA PHE A 17 -3.57 3.53 -16.25
C PHE A 17 -3.88 2.04 -16.36
N ALA A 18 -2.85 1.21 -16.20
CA ALA A 18 -2.99 -0.23 -16.03
C ALA A 18 -2.07 -0.66 -14.89
N TRP A 19 -2.58 -1.54 -14.03
CA TRP A 19 -1.88 -2.01 -12.85
C TRP A 19 -2.30 -3.44 -12.50
N GLY A 20 -1.35 -4.22 -12.00
CA GLY A 20 -1.60 -5.55 -11.45
C GLY A 20 -0.70 -5.82 -10.25
N GLU A 21 -1.19 -6.67 -9.34
CA GLU A 21 -0.47 -7.11 -8.15
C GLU A 21 -0.74 -8.60 -7.91
N VAL A 22 0.30 -9.31 -7.49
CA VAL A 22 0.21 -10.65 -6.91
C VAL A 22 0.79 -10.58 -5.51
N ALA A 23 0.05 -11.11 -4.53
CA ALA A 23 0.44 -11.09 -3.13
C ALA A 23 0.27 -12.47 -2.50
N TRP A 24 1.19 -12.82 -1.61
CA TRP A 24 1.16 -14.03 -0.79
C TRP A 24 1.19 -13.64 0.67
N ASN A 25 0.07 -13.86 1.36
CA ASN A 25 -0.13 -13.45 2.74
C ASN A 25 -0.23 -14.67 3.67
N HIS A 26 0.40 -14.56 4.83
CA HIS A 26 0.36 -15.55 5.90
C HIS A 26 -0.18 -14.92 7.18
N PRO A 27 -0.93 -15.67 8.01
CA PRO A 27 -1.33 -15.21 9.33
C PRO A 27 -0.11 -14.79 10.17
N ALA A 28 -0.23 -13.65 10.84
CA ALA A 28 0.78 -13.10 11.73
C ALA A 28 0.22 -12.98 13.15
N ALA A 29 1.03 -13.35 14.15
CA ALA A 29 0.68 -13.19 15.55
C ALA A 29 1.06 -11.79 16.05
N ILE A 30 0.33 -10.77 15.59
CA ILE A 30 0.51 -9.39 16.07
C ILE A 30 -0.42 -9.17 17.27
N PRO A 31 0.09 -8.86 18.47
CA PRO A 31 -0.74 -8.61 19.63
C PRO A 31 -1.69 -7.44 19.37
N THR A 32 -2.99 -7.64 19.58
CA THR A 32 -3.98 -6.56 19.47
C THR A 32 -3.83 -5.58 20.63
N PRO A 33 -3.77 -4.26 20.40
CA PRO A 33 -3.65 -3.27 21.45
C PRO A 33 -4.90 -3.31 22.34
N PRO A 34 -4.76 -2.94 23.63
CA PRO A 34 -5.91 -2.83 24.51
C PRO A 34 -6.85 -1.74 24.00
N VAL A 35 -8.10 -2.11 23.69
CA VAL A 35 -9.15 -1.14 23.39
C VAL A 35 -9.77 -0.70 24.73
N PRO A 36 -9.76 0.61 25.07
CA PRO A 36 -10.45 1.09 26.25
C PRO A 36 -11.91 0.64 26.22
N PHE A 37 -12.44 0.14 27.34
CA PHE A 37 -13.85 -0.27 27.50
C PHE A 37 -14.31 -1.55 26.78
N ALA A 38 -13.40 -2.30 26.14
CA ALA A 38 -13.72 -3.61 25.56
C ALA A 38 -12.83 -4.73 26.12
N ARG A 39 -13.36 -5.96 26.15
CA ARG A 39 -12.53 -7.17 26.35
C ARG A 39 -11.52 -7.25 25.19
N ARG A 40 -10.29 -7.72 25.42
CA ARG A 40 -9.33 -8.00 24.34
C ARG A 40 -10.00 -8.89 23.29
N VAL A 41 -10.28 -8.33 22.12
CA VAL A 41 -10.71 -9.09 20.94
C VAL A 41 -9.47 -9.35 20.11
N PRO A 42 -9.07 -10.61 19.90
CA PRO A 42 -7.97 -10.91 18.99
C PRO A 42 -8.42 -10.55 17.56
N LEU A 43 -7.77 -9.55 16.96
CA LEU A 43 -8.01 -9.17 15.58
C LEU A 43 -6.99 -9.86 14.67
N PRO A 44 -7.43 -10.46 13.55
CA PRO A 44 -6.55 -11.21 12.65
C PRO A 44 -5.48 -10.28 12.09
N SER A 45 -4.26 -10.75 11.93
CA SER A 45 -3.19 -9.98 11.28
C SER A 45 -2.52 -10.86 10.23
N THR A 46 -1.99 -10.24 9.18
CA THR A 46 -1.25 -10.93 8.12
C THR A 46 0.05 -10.23 7.80
N ILE A 47 1.03 -11.02 7.41
CA ILE A 47 2.27 -10.56 6.80
C ILE A 47 2.42 -11.25 5.46
N GLY A 48 2.88 -10.52 4.44
CA GLY A 48 3.00 -11.07 3.10
C GLY A 48 4.05 -10.40 2.26
N VAL A 49 4.41 -11.07 1.17
CA VAL A 49 5.19 -10.50 0.08
C VAL A 49 4.25 -10.14 -1.05
N PHE A 50 4.54 -9.07 -1.78
CA PHE A 50 3.81 -8.72 -2.99
C PHE A 50 4.75 -8.30 -4.11
N PHE A 51 4.27 -8.53 -5.33
CA PHE A 51 4.88 -8.06 -6.57
C PHE A 51 3.82 -7.32 -7.35
N ALA A 52 4.12 -6.09 -7.75
CA ALA A 52 3.19 -5.24 -8.47
C ALA A 52 3.87 -4.59 -9.67
N ALA A 53 3.07 -4.23 -10.67
CA ALA A 53 3.55 -3.51 -11.84
C ALA A 53 2.48 -2.52 -12.29
N GLY A 54 2.89 -1.32 -12.68
CA GLY A 54 1.99 -0.30 -13.20
C GLY A 54 2.56 0.45 -14.39
N VAL A 55 1.68 0.92 -15.27
CA VAL A 55 2.00 1.82 -16.37
C VAL A 55 0.92 2.88 -16.45
N VAL A 56 1.33 4.11 -16.73
CA VAL A 56 0.40 5.25 -16.82
C VAL A 56 0.66 5.98 -18.12
N GLY A 57 -0.35 6.11 -18.97
CA GLY A 57 -0.26 6.75 -20.28
C GLY A 57 -1.18 7.96 -20.41
N GLY A 58 -0.92 8.78 -21.43
CA GLY A 58 -1.71 9.96 -21.74
C GLY A 58 -1.41 11.10 -20.77
N GLU A 59 -0.33 11.83 -21.06
CA GLU A 59 0.09 13.00 -20.29
C GLU A 59 -1.02 14.06 -20.22
N VAL A 60 -1.13 14.71 -19.07
CA VAL A 60 -2.05 15.81 -18.82
C VAL A 60 -1.18 17.02 -18.50
N GLY A 61 -1.38 18.13 -19.21
CA GLY A 61 -0.64 19.37 -18.96
C GLY A 61 -1.09 20.04 -17.66
N GLY A 62 -0.18 20.74 -16.98
CA GLY A 62 -0.50 21.58 -15.82
C GLY A 62 -0.67 20.84 -14.49
N VAL A 63 -0.26 19.57 -14.42
CA VAL A 63 -0.34 18.75 -13.20
C VAL A 63 1.05 18.25 -12.77
N PRO A 64 1.29 18.04 -11.47
CA PRO A 64 2.61 17.69 -10.95
C PRO A 64 3.01 16.22 -11.21
N TRP A 65 2.07 15.37 -11.59
CA TRP A 65 2.30 13.96 -11.88
C TRP A 65 2.60 13.74 -13.36
N ARG A 66 3.32 12.65 -13.68
CA ARG A 66 3.76 12.34 -15.05
C ARG A 66 3.29 10.97 -15.52
N ALA A 67 3.10 10.84 -16.82
CA ALA A 67 2.93 9.54 -17.46
C ALA A 67 4.27 8.78 -17.45
N THR A 68 4.19 7.45 -17.54
CA THR A 68 5.34 6.56 -17.74
C THR A 68 5.31 6.06 -19.19
N SER A 69 6.48 5.98 -19.81
CA SER A 69 6.62 5.31 -21.12
C SER A 69 6.79 3.79 -20.99
N LEU A 70 6.99 3.28 -19.77
CA LEU A 70 7.39 1.90 -19.49
C LEU A 70 6.77 1.40 -18.19
N VAL A 71 6.61 0.09 -18.08
CA VAL A 71 6.12 -0.57 -16.86
C VAL A 71 7.08 -0.28 -15.69
N GLU A 72 6.52 0.08 -14.54
CA GLU A 72 7.22 0.30 -13.27
C GLU A 72 6.93 -0.88 -12.33
N PRO A 73 7.84 -1.88 -12.26
CA PRO A 73 7.71 -3.03 -11.37
C PRO A 73 8.19 -2.72 -9.95
N VAL A 74 7.51 -3.32 -8.98
CA VAL A 74 7.74 -3.18 -7.54
C VAL A 74 7.69 -4.55 -6.89
N ALA A 75 8.57 -4.77 -5.91
CA ALA A 75 8.44 -5.86 -4.95
C ALA A 75 8.43 -5.30 -3.53
N GLY A 76 7.72 -5.95 -2.61
CA GLY A 76 7.65 -5.46 -1.24
C GLY A 76 7.05 -6.42 -0.24
N LEU A 77 6.98 -5.95 0.99
CA LEU A 77 6.36 -6.57 2.13
C LEU A 77 5.10 -5.80 2.52
N ARG A 78 4.07 -6.54 2.92
CA ARG A 78 2.81 -6.04 3.45
C ARG A 78 2.59 -6.57 4.85
N ILE A 79 2.14 -5.69 5.74
CA ILE A 79 1.63 -6.06 7.05
C ILE A 79 0.23 -5.46 7.16
N ASP A 80 -0.77 -6.32 7.38
CA ASP A 80 -2.10 -5.91 7.79
C ASP A 80 -2.24 -6.28 9.27
N ALA A 81 -2.32 -5.26 10.13
CA ALA A 81 -2.41 -5.43 11.58
C ALA A 81 -3.84 -5.17 12.05
N TRP A 82 -4.33 -6.09 12.88
CA TRP A 82 -5.60 -5.98 13.59
C TRP A 82 -6.80 -5.80 12.64
N GLY A 83 -6.94 -6.69 11.66
CA GLY A 83 -7.95 -6.64 10.61
C GLY A 83 -7.58 -5.60 9.56
N PRO A 84 -8.55 -4.82 9.05
CA PRO A 84 -8.29 -3.76 8.06
C PRO A 84 -7.79 -2.44 8.68
N THR A 85 -7.45 -2.43 9.98
CA THR A 85 -7.23 -1.21 10.76
C THR A 85 -5.95 -0.47 10.35
N ILE A 86 -4.82 -1.18 10.34
CA ILE A 86 -3.53 -0.61 9.96
C ILE A 86 -2.92 -1.50 8.90
N ARG A 87 -2.55 -0.88 7.79
CA ARG A 87 -1.81 -1.53 6.72
C ARG A 87 -0.51 -0.81 6.45
N ILE A 88 0.57 -1.56 6.41
CA ILE A 88 1.91 -1.06 6.12
C ILE A 88 2.41 -1.80 4.88
N ASP A 89 2.70 -1.05 3.82
CA ASP A 89 3.31 -1.55 2.60
C ASP A 89 4.70 -0.94 2.45
N ALA A 90 5.74 -1.75 2.53
CA ALA A 90 7.12 -1.35 2.28
C ALA A 90 7.62 -2.01 1.00
N GLY A 91 8.09 -1.24 0.02
CA GLY A 91 8.52 -1.81 -1.25
C GLY A 91 9.64 -1.04 -1.93
N VAL A 92 10.25 -1.70 -2.91
CA VAL A 92 11.31 -1.17 -3.75
C VAL A 92 10.89 -1.22 -5.21
N GLY A 93 11.03 -0.11 -5.92
CA GLY A 93 10.89 -0.05 -7.36
C GLY A 93 12.07 -0.76 -8.01
N LEU A 94 11.83 -1.90 -8.65
CA LEU A 94 12.90 -2.77 -9.17
C LEU A 94 13.70 -2.12 -10.30
N ARG A 95 13.11 -1.13 -10.98
CA ARG A 95 13.77 -0.43 -12.10
C ARG A 95 14.65 0.73 -11.65
N ARG A 96 14.25 1.47 -10.62
CA ARG A 96 14.93 2.69 -10.16
C ARG A 96 15.64 2.52 -8.82
N GLY A 97 15.45 1.38 -8.15
CA GLY A 97 15.98 1.12 -6.80
C GLY A 97 15.36 1.99 -5.70
N THR A 98 14.27 2.70 -6.00
CA THR A 98 13.66 3.63 -5.04
C THR A 98 12.83 2.87 -4.01
N VAL A 99 13.07 3.12 -2.73
CA VAL A 99 12.32 2.52 -1.62
C VAL A 99 11.20 3.45 -1.20
N GLY A 100 10.05 2.89 -0.86
CA GLY A 100 8.92 3.63 -0.31
C GLY A 100 8.15 2.82 0.71
N VAL A 101 7.61 3.52 1.70
CA VAL A 101 6.72 2.96 2.73
C VAL A 101 5.41 3.71 2.67
N THR A 102 4.30 2.97 2.64
CA THR A 102 2.94 3.51 2.78
C THR A 102 2.34 2.96 4.05
N ILE A 103 1.73 3.83 4.84
CA ILE A 103 0.96 3.45 6.03
C ILE A 103 -0.46 3.95 5.78
N ASP A 104 -1.41 3.01 5.73
CA ASP A 104 -2.84 3.28 5.64
C ASP A 104 -3.48 2.94 6.98
N ILE A 105 -4.23 3.87 7.54
CA ILE A 105 -4.89 3.73 8.83
C ILE A 105 -6.37 3.98 8.59
N HIS A 106 -7.17 2.93 8.65
CA HIS A 106 -8.61 3.05 8.50
C HIS A 106 -9.18 3.71 9.76
N PRO A 107 -10.04 4.73 9.67
CA PRO A 107 -10.55 5.46 10.84
C PRO A 107 -11.59 4.68 11.67
N ASP A 108 -11.92 3.44 11.31
CA ASP A 108 -13.03 2.67 11.91
C ASP A 108 -12.84 2.36 13.41
N TRP A 109 -11.65 2.63 13.96
CA TRP A 109 -11.31 2.50 15.39
C TRP A 109 -11.29 3.85 16.14
N TRP A 110 -11.50 4.98 15.45
CA TRP A 110 -11.74 6.27 16.08
C TRP A 110 -13.24 6.44 16.28
N PRO A 111 -13.73 6.37 17.53
CA PRO A 111 -15.02 6.95 17.79
C PRO A 111 -14.85 8.47 17.62
N ILE A 112 -15.38 8.99 16.52
CA ILE A 112 -15.57 10.43 16.33
C ILE A 112 -16.70 10.81 17.29
N PHE A 113 -16.33 11.10 18.55
CA PHE A 113 -17.21 11.64 19.58
C PHE A 113 -17.23 13.16 19.49
#